data_AF-A0AAV2QG74-F1
#
_entry.id   AF-A0AAV2QG74-F1
#
_cell.length_a   1.000
_cell.length_b   1.000
_cell.length_c   1.000
_cell.angle_alpha   90.00
_cell.angle_beta   90.00
_cell.angle_gamma   90.00
#
_symmetry.space_group_name_H-M   'P 1'
#
loop_
_entity.id
_entity.type
_entity.pdbx_description
1 polymer ?
#
loop_
_entity_poly.entity_id
_entity_poly.type
_entity_poly.pdbx_seq_one_letter_code
_entity_poly.pdbx_strand_id
1 'polypeptide(L)'
;MSFEDLRKRARQLESEIDGKLVALSKIAASYGSSSKANSNRESAPLLSEDDVYENISSELEQLLSSLTEINERLNLTKPVGGSSTATAHTLQRHRDILQDYSHEFHRTNNAIKSRKEREQLLNTSRNDGSTLVGLSKRDLYLKEGEHLANSERMVDEQISIAIETRDHLKGQREAFKTFQTKLNDLANKFPLINTLMTKINIRKRRDSLILGSVIGVSLTFMIWWMFA
;
A
#
# COMPACT_ATOMS: atom_id res chain seq x y z
N MET A 1 1.17 -25.19 14.03
CA MET A 1 1.73 -24.36 12.95
C MET A 1 3.01 -23.71 13.46
N SER A 2 4.08 -23.69 12.67
CA SER A 2 5.33 -23.02 13.07
C SER A 2 5.17 -21.49 12.96
N PHE A 3 5.94 -20.73 13.74
CA PHE A 3 5.96 -19.26 13.69
C PHE A 3 6.23 -18.72 12.27
N GLU A 4 7.08 -19.41 11.52
CA GLU A 4 7.37 -19.09 10.11
C GLU A 4 6.15 -19.30 9.19
N ASP A 5 5.30 -20.29 9.47
CA ASP A 5 4.09 -20.54 8.67
C ASP A 5 3.04 -19.45 8.90
N LEU A 6 2.88 -19.00 10.15
CA LEU A 6 2.00 -17.88 10.49
C LEU A 6 2.46 -16.59 9.82
N ARG A 7 3.78 -16.35 9.80
CA ARG A 7 4.35 -15.17 9.17
C ARG A 7 4.15 -15.16 7.65
N LYS A 8 4.32 -16.30 6.98
CA LYS A 8 4.04 -16.42 5.54
C LYS A 8 2.57 -16.17 5.23
N ARG A 9 1.66 -16.72 6.05
CA ARG A 9 0.22 -16.54 5.90
C ARG A 9 -0.21 -15.09 6.17
N ALA A 10 0.38 -14.42 7.16
CA ALA A 10 0.17 -12.99 7.40
C ALA A 10 0.57 -12.16 6.17
N ARG A 11 1.75 -12.41 5.58
CA ARG A 11 2.18 -11.69 4.36
C ARG A 11 1.27 -11.91 3.15
N GLN A 12 0.71 -13.11 3.02
CA GLN A 12 -0.26 -13.40 1.94
C GLN A 12 -1.54 -12.58 2.13
N LEU A 13 -2.09 -12.56 3.35
CA LEU A 13 -3.26 -11.73 3.67
C LEU A 13 -2.97 -10.24 3.49
N GLU A 14 -1.79 -9.76 3.90
CA GLU A 14 -1.39 -8.36 3.69
C GLU A 14 -1.40 -8.00 2.19
N SER A 15 -0.87 -8.86 1.32
CA SER A 15 -0.88 -8.63 -0.13
C SER A 15 -2.28 -8.65 -0.73
N GLU A 16 -3.18 -9.46 -0.19
CA GLU A 16 -4.56 -9.54 -0.65
C GLU A 16 -5.37 -8.32 -0.20
N ILE A 17 -5.18 -7.87 1.04
CA ILE A 17 -5.76 -6.64 1.59
C ILE A 17 -5.33 -5.43 0.76
N ASP A 18 -4.03 -5.31 0.44
CA ASP A 18 -3.50 -4.22 -0.38
C ASP A 18 -4.17 -4.18 -1.77
N GLY A 19 -4.27 -5.34 -2.44
CA GLY A 19 -4.94 -5.44 -3.74
C GLY A 19 -6.41 -5.02 -3.70
N LYS A 20 -7.14 -5.38 -2.64
CA LYS A 20 -8.55 -5.00 -2.47
C LYS A 20 -8.74 -3.54 -2.04
N LEU A 21 -7.84 -2.98 -1.23
CA LEU A 21 -7.84 -1.56 -0.88
C LEU A 21 -7.64 -0.69 -2.13
N VAL A 22 -6.75 -1.09 -3.04
CA VAL A 22 -6.58 -0.42 -4.34
C VAL A 22 -7.86 -0.49 -5.18
N ALA A 23 -8.54 -1.65 -5.21
CA ALA A 23 -9.82 -1.76 -5.90
C ALA A 23 -10.91 -0.86 -5.28
N LEU A 24 -11.00 -0.83 -3.95
CA LEU A 24 -11.95 -0.01 -3.20
C LEU A 24 -11.69 1.50 -3.37
N SER A 25 -10.41 1.93 -3.39
CA SER A 25 -10.06 3.33 -3.67
C SER A 25 -10.38 3.75 -5.11
N LYS A 26 -10.26 2.84 -6.08
CA LYS A 26 -10.69 3.09 -7.47
C LYS A 26 -12.20 3.31 -7.56
N ILE A 27 -12.98 2.52 -6.82
CA ILE A 27 -14.44 2.72 -6.70
C ILE A 27 -14.73 4.07 -6.01
N ALA A 28 -14.00 4.42 -4.95
CA ALA A 28 -14.15 5.73 -4.30
C ALA A 28 -13.91 6.90 -5.26
N ALA A 29 -12.96 6.76 -6.19
CA ALA A 29 -12.71 7.75 -7.22
C ALA A 29 -13.83 7.80 -8.30
N SER A 30 -14.47 6.67 -8.63
CA SER A 30 -15.54 6.63 -9.65
C SER A 30 -16.83 7.32 -9.19
N TYR A 31 -17.19 7.23 -7.90
CA TYR A 31 -18.32 7.97 -7.30
C TYR A 31 -18.21 9.51 -7.43
N GLY A 32 -17.03 10.06 -7.73
CA GLY A 32 -16.87 11.49 -8.03
C GLY A 32 -17.15 11.85 -9.49
N SER A 33 -17.00 10.88 -10.41
CA SER A 33 -17.05 11.09 -11.86
C SER A 33 -18.40 10.69 -12.47
N SER A 34 -19.21 9.88 -11.77
CA SER A 34 -20.58 9.49 -12.10
C SER A 34 -21.50 10.69 -12.41
N SER A 35 -21.28 11.83 -11.74
CA SER A 35 -22.04 13.07 -11.96
C SER A 35 -21.97 13.61 -13.40
N LYS A 36 -20.86 13.35 -14.12
CA LYS A 36 -20.69 13.77 -15.54
C LYS A 36 -21.24 12.76 -16.56
N ALA A 37 -21.45 11.50 -16.17
CA ALA A 37 -21.82 10.42 -17.09
C ALA A 37 -23.33 10.14 -17.17
N ASN A 38 -24.14 10.82 -16.36
CA ASN A 38 -25.59 10.57 -16.31
C ASN A 38 -26.36 11.13 -17.53
N SER A 39 -25.66 11.61 -18.56
CA SER A 39 -26.24 12.03 -19.84
C SER A 39 -26.29 10.92 -20.90
N ASN A 40 -25.79 9.70 -20.64
CA ASN A 40 -25.81 8.63 -21.65
C ASN A 40 -25.82 7.19 -21.06
N ARG A 41 -26.86 6.80 -20.31
CA ARG A 41 -27.01 5.44 -19.76
C ARG A 41 -27.93 4.57 -20.64
N GLU A 42 -27.37 4.00 -21.71
CA GLU A 42 -27.89 2.78 -22.36
C GLU A 42 -27.01 1.55 -22.05
N SER A 43 -26.09 1.66 -21.10
CA SER A 43 -25.18 0.57 -20.73
C SER A 43 -24.88 0.63 -19.23
N ALA A 44 -25.89 0.41 -18.40
CA ALA A 44 -25.65 0.13 -16.98
C ALA A 44 -24.97 -1.26 -16.89
N PRO A 45 -23.79 -1.38 -16.27
CA PRO A 45 -23.22 -2.68 -15.94
C PRO A 45 -24.24 -3.49 -15.12
N LEU A 46 -24.37 -4.79 -15.42
CA LEU A 46 -25.34 -5.72 -14.81
C LEU A 46 -25.18 -5.94 -13.29
N LEU A 47 -24.18 -5.31 -12.67
CA LEU A 47 -23.97 -5.22 -11.23
C LEU A 47 -23.91 -3.75 -10.88
N SER A 48 -24.69 -3.32 -9.89
CA SER A 48 -24.60 -1.94 -9.43
C SER A 48 -23.22 -1.71 -8.81
N GLU A 49 -22.59 -0.55 -9.04
CA GLU A 49 -21.32 -0.20 -8.38
C GLU A 49 -21.42 -0.33 -6.84
N ASP A 50 -22.64 -0.18 -6.31
CA ASP A 50 -23.00 -0.44 -4.92
C ASP A 50 -22.83 -1.93 -4.51
N ASP A 51 -23.30 -2.89 -5.31
CA ASP A 51 -23.14 -4.33 -5.02
C ASP A 51 -21.66 -4.74 -5.01
N VAL A 52 -20.88 -4.18 -5.95
CA VAL A 52 -19.43 -4.43 -6.05
C VAL A 52 -18.71 -3.82 -4.85
N TYR A 53 -19.10 -2.62 -4.44
CA TYR A 53 -18.61 -1.96 -3.24
C TYR A 53 -18.92 -2.77 -1.98
N GLU A 54 -20.17 -3.19 -1.78
CA GLU A 54 -20.58 -3.98 -0.62
C GLU A 54 -19.81 -5.30 -0.54
N ASN A 55 -19.69 -6.01 -1.68
CA ASN A 55 -18.93 -7.26 -1.74
C ASN A 55 -17.46 -7.07 -1.35
N ILE A 56 -16.76 -6.10 -1.96
CA ILE A 56 -15.34 -5.82 -1.66
C ILE A 56 -15.17 -5.35 -0.21
N SER A 57 -16.11 -4.55 0.31
CA SER A 57 -16.05 -4.08 1.69
C SER A 57 -16.19 -5.21 2.70
N SER A 58 -17.15 -6.12 2.48
CA SER A 58 -17.34 -7.31 3.33
C SER A 58 -16.14 -8.25 3.30
N GLU A 59 -15.53 -8.42 2.13
CA GLU A 59 -14.36 -9.28 1.96
C GLU A 59 -13.11 -8.68 2.63
N LEU A 60 -12.94 -7.35 2.56
CA LEU A 60 -11.90 -6.63 3.29
C LEU A 60 -12.06 -6.77 4.81
N GLU A 61 -13.28 -6.68 5.33
CA GLU A 61 -13.56 -6.91 6.75
C GLU A 61 -13.19 -8.34 7.19
N GLN A 62 -13.52 -9.35 6.36
CA GLN A 62 -13.15 -10.74 6.62
C GLN A 62 -11.63 -10.97 6.61
N LEU A 63 -10.92 -10.34 5.67
CA LEU A 63 -9.46 -10.43 5.59
C LEU A 63 -8.76 -9.71 6.75
N LEU A 64 -9.24 -8.53 7.14
CA LEU A 64 -8.74 -7.80 8.31
C LEU A 64 -8.97 -8.59 9.61
N SER A 65 -10.14 -9.21 9.76
CA SER A 65 -10.44 -10.11 10.88
C SER A 65 -9.49 -11.32 10.91
N SER A 66 -9.27 -11.95 9.75
CA SER A 66 -8.34 -13.07 9.60
C SER A 66 -6.88 -12.67 9.91
N LEU A 67 -6.45 -11.48 9.48
CA LEU A 67 -5.10 -10.96 9.79
C LEU A 67 -4.95 -10.66 11.29
N THR A 68 -6.01 -10.18 11.93
CA THR A 68 -6.08 -9.96 13.39
C THR A 68 -5.90 -11.27 14.15
N GLU A 69 -6.63 -12.31 13.76
CA GLU A 69 -6.52 -13.66 14.34
C GLU A 69 -5.13 -14.26 14.17
N ILE A 70 -4.50 -14.10 13.01
CA ILE A 70 -3.14 -14.57 12.77
C ILE A 70 -2.13 -13.79 13.61
N ASN A 71 -2.28 -12.47 13.74
CA ASN A 71 -1.43 -11.65 14.59
C ASN A 71 -1.54 -12.05 16.07
N GLU A 72 -2.74 -12.38 16.54
CA GLU A 72 -2.97 -12.88 17.89
C GLU A 72 -2.31 -14.26 18.10
N ARG A 73 -2.49 -15.19 17.15
CA ARG A 73 -1.83 -16.51 17.20
C ARG A 73 -0.29 -16.40 17.12
N LEU A 74 0.24 -15.42 16.39
CA LEU A 74 1.67 -15.14 16.31
C LEU A 74 2.20 -14.62 17.65
N ASN A 75 1.40 -13.83 18.37
CA ASN A 75 1.70 -13.39 19.72
C ASN A 75 1.71 -14.54 20.75
N LEU A 76 0.76 -15.49 20.63
CA LEU A 76 0.66 -16.65 21.53
C LEU A 76 1.74 -17.71 21.29
N THR A 77 2.23 -17.84 20.05
CA THR A 77 3.28 -18.82 19.67
C THR A 77 4.69 -18.35 20.08
N LYS A 78 4.82 -17.22 20.78
CA LYS A 78 6.11 -16.70 21.24
C LYS A 78 6.74 -17.68 22.25
N PRO A 79 7.96 -18.19 22.03
CA PRO A 79 8.61 -19.08 22.98
C PRO A 79 8.90 -18.33 24.29
N VAL A 80 8.40 -18.86 25.41
CA VAL A 80 8.46 -18.28 26.76
C VAL A 80 9.91 -18.12 27.31
N GLY A 81 10.93 -18.62 26.59
CA GLY A 81 12.33 -18.64 27.07
C GLY A 81 13.38 -18.00 26.17
N GLY A 82 13.01 -17.26 25.12
CA GLY A 82 14.02 -16.72 24.20
C GLY A 82 13.44 -15.68 23.24
N SER A 83 13.16 -14.49 23.76
CA SER A 83 12.70 -13.36 22.95
C SER A 83 13.84 -12.84 22.08
N SER A 84 14.03 -13.41 20.89
CA SER A 84 14.85 -12.78 19.86
C SER A 84 14.20 -11.43 19.52
N THR A 85 14.90 -10.33 19.77
CA THR A 85 14.44 -8.95 19.53
C THR A 85 13.83 -8.76 18.13
N ALA A 86 14.29 -9.56 17.16
CA ALA A 86 13.76 -9.64 15.81
C ALA A 86 12.30 -10.14 15.69
N THR A 87 11.87 -11.08 16.54
CA THR A 87 10.48 -11.59 16.54
C THR A 87 9.51 -10.57 17.15
N ALA A 88 9.93 -9.89 18.23
CA ALA A 88 9.17 -8.80 18.83
C ALA A 88 9.00 -7.62 17.85
N HIS A 89 10.06 -7.22 17.15
CA HIS A 89 9.99 -6.17 16.12
C HIS A 89 9.12 -6.58 14.93
N THR A 90 9.18 -7.84 14.51
CA THR A 90 8.34 -8.36 13.43
C THR A 90 6.86 -8.31 13.79
N LEU A 91 6.51 -8.71 15.02
CA LEU A 91 5.13 -8.66 15.50
C LEU A 91 4.62 -7.22 15.60
N GLN A 92 5.44 -6.32 16.15
CA GLN A 92 5.11 -4.89 16.21
C GLN A 92 4.80 -4.34 14.81
N ARG A 93 5.65 -4.63 13.83
CA ARG A 93 5.43 -4.23 12.44
C ARG A 93 4.11 -4.78 11.87
N HIS A 94 3.77 -6.04 12.14
CA HIS A 94 2.50 -6.60 11.67
C HIS A 94 1.28 -5.98 12.35
N ARG A 95 1.41 -5.47 13.58
CA ARG A 95 0.35 -4.68 14.25
C ARG A 95 0.20 -3.30 13.64
N ASP A 96 1.32 -2.62 13.40
CA ASP A 96 1.32 -1.28 12.80
C ASP A 96 0.69 -1.35 11.39
N ILE A 97 1.08 -2.33 10.57
CA ILE A 97 0.51 -2.57 9.23
C ILE A 97 -1.00 -2.84 9.29
N LEU A 98 -1.45 -3.67 10.23
CA LEU A 98 -2.87 -3.98 10.39
C LEU A 98 -3.67 -2.72 10.76
N GLN A 99 -3.12 -1.90 11.66
CA GLN A 99 -3.73 -0.63 12.04
C GLN A 99 -3.82 0.34 10.86
N ASP A 100 -2.76 0.45 10.07
CA ASP A 100 -2.72 1.27 8.86
C ASP A 100 -3.79 0.83 7.85
N TYR A 101 -3.91 -0.48 7.56
CA TYR A 101 -4.93 -1.00 6.66
C TYR A 101 -6.36 -0.79 7.18
N SER A 102 -6.60 -0.98 8.48
CA SER A 102 -7.90 -0.71 9.08
C SER A 102 -8.28 0.77 8.97
N HIS A 103 -7.34 1.66 9.25
CA HIS A 103 -7.55 3.09 9.13
C HIS A 103 -7.80 3.52 7.68
N GLU A 104 -7.04 2.98 6.71
CA GLU A 104 -7.23 3.25 5.29
C GLU A 104 -8.58 2.74 4.77
N PHE A 105 -8.97 1.53 5.19
CA PHE A 105 -10.29 0.97 4.89
C PHE A 105 -11.41 1.89 5.39
N HIS A 106 -11.39 2.26 6.67
CA HIS A 106 -12.41 3.14 7.25
C HIS A 106 -12.42 4.53 6.61
N ARG A 107 -11.25 5.12 6.34
CA ARG A 107 -11.15 6.41 5.66
C ARG A 107 -11.81 6.36 4.28
N THR A 108 -11.53 5.31 3.51
CA THR A 108 -12.04 5.19 2.14
C THR A 108 -13.53 4.84 2.11
N ASN A 109 -13.98 3.98 3.03
CA ASN A 109 -15.39 3.65 3.24
C ASN A 109 -16.21 4.91 3.63
N ASN A 110 -15.70 5.72 4.57
CA ASN A 110 -16.35 6.98 4.95
C ASN A 110 -16.40 7.98 3.78
N ALA A 111 -15.34 8.05 2.96
CA ALA A 111 -15.34 8.89 1.77
C ALA A 111 -16.40 8.45 0.74
N ILE A 112 -16.58 7.14 0.53
CA ILE A 112 -17.63 6.59 -0.33
C ILE A 112 -19.01 6.90 0.25
N LYS A 113 -19.23 6.63 1.53
CA LYS A 113 -20.52 6.91 2.21
C LYS A 113 -20.92 8.38 2.11
N SER A 114 -19.99 9.30 2.39
CA SER A 114 -20.23 10.74 2.28
C SER A 114 -20.57 11.16 0.85
N ARG A 115 -19.89 10.59 -0.16
CA ARG A 115 -20.19 10.84 -1.57
C ARG A 115 -21.58 10.29 -1.96
N LYS A 116 -21.92 9.09 -1.50
CA LYS A 116 -23.23 8.46 -1.74
C LYS A 116 -24.36 9.26 -1.09
N GLU A 117 -24.19 9.71 0.16
CA GLU A 117 -25.16 10.58 0.84
C GLU A 117 -25.35 11.89 0.09
N ARG A 118 -24.26 12.53 -0.37
CA ARG A 118 -24.33 13.72 -1.21
C ARG A 118 -25.10 13.48 -2.51
N GLU A 119 -24.86 12.36 -3.19
CA GLU A 119 -25.61 11.99 -4.39
C GLU A 119 -27.10 11.74 -4.09
N GLN A 120 -27.43 11.08 -2.98
CA GLN A 120 -28.83 10.88 -2.58
C GLN A 120 -29.55 12.20 -2.30
N LEU A 121 -28.90 13.15 -1.61
CA LEU A 121 -29.43 14.50 -1.37
C LEU A 121 -29.63 15.28 -2.68
N LEU A 122 -28.67 15.22 -3.61
CA LEU A 122 -28.76 15.88 -4.91
C LEU A 122 -29.80 15.21 -5.84
N ASN A 123 -29.95 13.89 -5.77
CA ASN A 123 -30.93 13.16 -6.55
C ASN A 123 -32.36 13.45 -6.08
N THR A 124 -32.58 13.56 -4.77
CA THR A 124 -33.87 14.01 -4.19
C THR A 124 -34.25 15.40 -4.70
N SER A 125 -33.31 16.35 -4.73
CA SER A 125 -33.56 17.70 -5.28
C SER A 125 -33.86 17.69 -6.79
N ARG A 126 -33.30 16.75 -7.56
CA ARG A 126 -33.57 16.60 -9.00
C ARG A 126 -34.93 15.97 -9.29
N ASN A 127 -35.34 14.98 -8.51
CA ASN A 127 -36.63 14.29 -8.70
C ASN A 127 -37.83 15.19 -8.33
N ASP A 128 -37.68 16.07 -7.35
CA ASP A 128 -38.69 17.10 -7.04
C ASP A 128 -38.77 18.20 -8.12
N GLY A 129 -37.82 18.23 -9.06
CA GLY A 129 -37.88 19.07 -10.27
C GLY A 129 -38.74 18.49 -11.40
N SER A 130 -39.22 17.25 -11.28
CA SER A 130 -40.11 16.63 -12.29
C SER A 130 -41.56 17.11 -12.19
N THR A 131 -41.95 17.81 -11.12
CA THR A 131 -43.24 18.50 -10.98
C THR A 131 -43.20 19.94 -11.53
N LEU A 132 -42.12 20.34 -12.20
CA LEU A 132 -41.94 21.68 -12.77
C LEU A 132 -42.60 21.89 -14.14
N VAL A 133 -43.69 21.17 -14.42
CA VAL A 133 -44.51 21.39 -15.62
C VAL A 133 -45.38 22.63 -15.37
N GLY A 134 -44.75 23.80 -15.17
CA GLY A 134 -45.50 25.03 -14.88
C GLY A 134 -44.74 26.25 -14.35
N LEU A 135 -43.42 26.21 -14.15
CA LEU A 135 -42.72 27.44 -13.72
C LEU A 135 -42.38 28.35 -14.91
N SER A 136 -42.71 29.63 -14.72
CA SER A 136 -42.43 30.74 -15.62
C SER A 136 -40.95 30.77 -16.00
N LYS A 137 -40.62 31.07 -17.27
CA LYS A 137 -39.24 31.18 -17.81
C LYS A 137 -38.26 31.91 -16.86
N ARG A 138 -38.77 32.85 -16.06
CA ARG A 138 -38.02 33.62 -15.07
C ARG A 138 -37.42 32.76 -13.94
N ASP A 139 -38.12 31.75 -13.45
CA ASP A 139 -37.60 30.85 -12.40
C ASP A 139 -36.56 29.88 -12.96
N LEU A 140 -36.70 29.51 -14.23
CA LEU A 140 -35.70 28.73 -14.95
C LEU A 140 -34.37 29.49 -15.03
N TYR A 141 -34.40 30.79 -15.37
CA TYR A 141 -33.20 31.62 -15.43
C TYR A 141 -32.56 31.87 -14.06
N LEU A 142 -33.37 32.03 -13.00
CA LEU A 142 -32.85 32.17 -11.63
C LEU A 142 -32.13 30.90 -11.18
N LYS A 143 -32.73 29.73 -11.46
CA LYS A 143 -32.12 28.43 -11.19
C LYS A 143 -30.86 28.21 -12.02
N GLU A 144 -30.85 28.63 -13.29
CA GLU A 144 -29.67 28.59 -14.14
C GLU A 144 -28.53 29.47 -13.59
N GLY A 145 -28.85 30.68 -13.10
CA GLY A 145 -27.88 31.56 -12.45
C GLY A 145 -27.28 30.94 -11.18
N GLU A 146 -28.08 30.26 -10.37
CA GLU A 146 -27.59 29.54 -9.19
C GLU A 146 -26.70 28.35 -9.58
N HIS A 147 -27.07 27.60 -10.62
CA HIS A 147 -26.23 26.54 -11.16
C HIS A 147 -24.91 27.06 -11.72
N LEU A 148 -24.90 28.24 -12.37
CA LEU A 148 -23.69 28.87 -12.88
C LEU A 148 -22.75 29.27 -11.73
N ALA A 149 -23.29 29.89 -10.69
CA ALA A 149 -22.51 30.30 -9.52
C ALA A 149 -21.94 29.10 -8.75
N ASN A 150 -22.71 28.00 -8.62
CA ASN A 150 -22.20 26.76 -8.04
C ASN A 150 -21.16 26.09 -8.93
N SER A 151 -21.31 26.16 -10.26
CA SER A 151 -20.32 25.66 -11.21
C SER A 151 -19.01 26.43 -11.13
N GLU A 152 -19.07 27.76 -10.99
CA GLU A 152 -17.91 28.63 -10.82
C GLU A 152 -17.13 28.26 -9.56
N ARG A 153 -17.82 28.13 -8.42
CA ARG A 153 -17.19 27.70 -7.14
C ARG A 153 -16.53 26.33 -7.24
N MET A 154 -17.17 25.38 -7.93
CA MET A 154 -16.63 24.03 -8.11
C MET A 154 -15.40 24.03 -9.05
N VAL A 155 -15.37 24.92 -10.06
CA VAL A 155 -14.21 25.09 -10.93
C VAL A 155 -13.03 25.67 -10.13
N ASP A 156 -13.27 26.65 -9.28
CA ASP A 156 -12.22 27.22 -8.40
C ASP A 156 -11.66 26.16 -7.45
N GLU A 157 -12.50 25.31 -6.88
CA GLU A 157 -12.05 24.17 -6.05
C GLU A 157 -11.19 23.19 -6.85
N GLN A 158 -11.59 22.86 -8.09
CA GLN A 158 -10.80 21.98 -8.96
C GLN A 158 -9.45 22.62 -9.35
N ILE A 159 -9.41 23.93 -9.57
CA ILE A 159 -8.17 24.66 -9.83
C ILE A 159 -7.26 24.58 -8.60
N SER A 160 -7.80 24.78 -7.41
CA SER A 160 -7.07 24.67 -6.14
C SER A 160 -6.47 23.27 -5.97
N ILE A 161 -7.27 22.21 -6.14
CA ILE A 161 -6.83 20.82 -6.04
C ILE A 161 -5.76 20.51 -7.10
N ALA A 162 -5.91 21.02 -8.33
CA ALA A 162 -4.92 20.83 -9.39
C ALA A 162 -3.58 21.51 -9.07
N ILE A 163 -3.61 22.71 -8.48
CA ILE A 163 -2.40 23.43 -8.04
C ILE A 163 -1.72 22.67 -6.91
N GLU A 164 -2.47 22.20 -5.91
CA GLU A 164 -1.94 21.40 -4.80
C GLU A 164 -1.32 20.09 -5.29
N THR A 165 -2.00 19.39 -6.21
CA THR A 165 -1.50 18.14 -6.80
C THR A 165 -0.22 18.38 -7.61
N ARG A 166 -0.16 19.47 -8.38
CA ARG A 166 1.06 19.88 -9.11
C ARG A 166 2.23 20.10 -8.15
N ASP A 167 1.99 20.77 -7.03
CA ASP A 167 3.05 21.07 -6.06
C ASP A 167 3.52 19.79 -5.34
N HIS A 168 2.57 18.90 -4.99
CA HIS A 168 2.88 17.56 -4.48
C HIS A 168 3.75 16.74 -5.44
N LEU A 169 3.40 16.70 -6.73
CA LEU A 169 4.18 16.00 -7.75
C LEU A 169 5.58 16.62 -7.94
N LYS A 170 5.69 17.93 -7.83
CA LYS A 170 6.98 18.63 -7.87
C LYS A 170 7.85 18.28 -6.66
N GLY A 171 7.27 18.25 -5.46
CA GLY A 171 7.96 17.80 -4.24
C GLY A 171 8.41 16.34 -4.34
N GLN A 172 7.56 15.45 -4.85
CA GLN A 172 7.92 14.05 -5.11
C GLN A 172 9.09 13.93 -6.11
N ARG A 173 9.11 14.74 -7.16
CA ARG A 173 10.22 14.77 -8.13
C ARG A 173 11.54 15.20 -7.48
N GLU A 174 11.51 16.19 -6.59
CA GLU A 174 12.71 16.63 -5.85
C GLU A 174 13.20 15.56 -4.87
N ALA A 175 12.28 14.88 -4.18
CA ALA A 175 12.61 13.73 -3.34
C ALA A 175 13.25 12.58 -4.15
N PHE A 176 12.70 12.29 -5.33
CA PHE A 176 13.25 11.25 -6.23
C PHE A 176 14.64 11.62 -6.75
N LYS A 177 14.85 12.90 -7.10
CA LYS A 177 16.18 13.40 -7.48
C LYS A 177 17.18 13.23 -6.33
N THR A 178 16.77 13.54 -5.10
CA THR A 178 17.59 13.34 -3.90
C THR A 178 17.90 11.87 -3.68
N PHE A 179 16.92 10.97 -3.88
CA PHE A 179 17.11 9.53 -3.79
C PHE A 179 18.08 9.02 -4.86
N GLN A 180 17.95 9.49 -6.10
CA GLN A 180 18.87 9.17 -7.19
C GLN A 180 20.30 9.62 -6.87
N THR A 181 20.49 10.82 -6.30
CA THR A 181 21.82 11.28 -5.85
C THR A 181 22.39 10.38 -4.76
N LYS A 182 21.57 10.00 -3.76
CA LYS A 182 21.99 9.07 -2.70
C LYS A 182 22.32 7.67 -3.23
N LEU A 183 21.54 7.16 -4.19
CA LEU A 183 21.84 5.90 -4.86
C LEU A 183 23.14 5.96 -5.65
N ASN A 184 23.40 7.08 -6.34
CA ASN A 184 24.65 7.28 -7.07
C ASN A 184 25.84 7.34 -6.10
N ASP A 185 25.70 8.00 -4.94
CA ASP A 185 26.70 7.98 -3.86
C ASP A 185 26.93 6.57 -3.30
N LEU A 186 25.87 5.75 -3.16
CA LEU A 186 26.00 4.35 -2.76
C LEU A 186 26.66 3.50 -3.85
N ALA A 187 26.34 3.72 -5.12
CA ALA A 187 26.98 3.06 -6.27
C ALA A 187 28.47 3.40 -6.34
N ASN A 188 28.84 4.65 -6.05
CA ASN A 188 30.23 5.08 -5.94
C ASN A 188 30.95 4.47 -4.72
N LYS A 189 30.21 4.03 -3.68
CA LYS A 189 30.74 3.32 -2.50
C LYS A 189 30.73 1.79 -2.65
N PHE A 190 29.98 1.22 -3.58
CA PHE A 190 29.99 -0.21 -3.90
C PHE A 190 31.39 -0.80 -4.20
N PRO A 191 32.30 -0.12 -4.94
CA PRO A 191 33.65 -0.64 -5.13
C PRO A 191 34.46 -0.73 -3.82
N LEU A 192 34.19 0.15 -2.82
CA LEU A 192 34.81 0.09 -1.48
C LEU A 192 34.32 -1.13 -0.68
N ILE A 193 33.04 -1.49 -0.81
CA ILE A 193 32.48 -2.70 -0.18
C ILE A 193 33.11 -3.95 -0.81
N ASN A 194 33.34 -3.98 -2.12
CA ASN A 194 34.06 -5.08 -2.77
C ASN A 194 35.52 -5.16 -2.30
N THR A 195 36.16 -4.03 -1.99
CA THR A 195 37.52 -4.03 -1.41
C THR A 195 37.54 -4.55 0.04
N LEU A 196 36.48 -4.31 0.82
CA LEU A 196 36.34 -4.87 2.17
C LEU A 196 36.00 -6.37 2.14
N MET A 197 35.13 -6.79 1.22
CA MET A 197 34.78 -8.20 1.01
C MET A 197 36.00 -9.04 0.58
N THR A 198 36.83 -8.49 -0.30
CA THR A 198 38.09 -9.13 -0.72
C THR A 198 39.14 -9.15 0.39
N LYS A 199 39.27 -8.08 1.19
CA LYS A 199 40.17 -8.07 2.38
C LYS A 199 39.78 -9.11 3.43
N ILE A 200 38.49 -9.36 3.64
CA ILE A 200 38.00 -10.37 4.57
C ILE A 200 38.33 -11.79 4.09
N ASN A 201 38.15 -12.08 2.79
CA ASN A 201 38.47 -13.39 2.22
C ASN A 201 39.97 -13.71 2.17
N ILE A 202 40.85 -12.69 2.03
CA ILE A 202 42.30 -12.90 2.01
C ILE A 202 42.84 -13.39 3.36
N ARG A 203 42.28 -12.91 4.48
CA ARG A 203 42.71 -13.36 5.82
C ARG A 203 42.38 -14.83 6.05
N LYS A 204 41.16 -15.24 5.69
CA LYS A 204 40.69 -16.64 5.80
C LYS A 204 41.45 -17.60 4.89
N ARG A 205 41.87 -17.15 3.69
CA ARG A 205 42.72 -17.94 2.79
C ARG A 205 44.13 -18.16 3.34
N ARG A 206 44.73 -17.16 4.00
CA ARG A 206 46.07 -17.29 4.58
C ARG A 206 46.11 -18.35 5.68
N ASP A 207 45.14 -18.33 6.59
CA ASP A 207 45.08 -19.29 7.69
C ASP A 207 44.85 -20.72 7.17
N SER A 208 43.98 -20.88 6.16
CA SER A 208 43.76 -22.20 5.52
C SER A 208 44.99 -22.73 4.80
N LEU A 209 45.82 -21.85 4.20
CA LEU A 209 47.03 -22.26 3.49
C LEU A 209 48.13 -22.68 4.47
N ILE A 210 48.29 -21.95 5.58
CA ILE A 210 49.22 -22.31 6.65
C ILE A 210 48.82 -23.65 7.27
N LEU A 211 47.55 -23.83 7.61
CA LEU A 211 47.04 -25.07 8.20
C LEU A 211 47.27 -26.27 7.25
N GLY A 212 46.95 -26.11 5.96
CA GLY A 212 47.16 -27.14 4.94
C GLY A 212 48.64 -27.51 4.76
N SER A 213 49.55 -26.52 4.78
CA SER A 213 50.99 -26.78 4.69
C SER A 213 51.52 -27.56 5.88
N VAL A 214 51.09 -27.24 7.11
CA VAL A 214 51.53 -27.95 8.32
C VAL A 214 51.08 -29.42 8.28
N ILE A 215 49.83 -29.66 7.90
CA ILE A 215 49.27 -31.02 7.79
C ILE A 215 49.99 -31.82 6.70
N GLY A 216 50.25 -31.22 5.53
CA GLY A 216 50.96 -31.87 4.44
C GLY A 216 52.40 -32.26 4.79
N VAL A 217 53.14 -31.35 5.46
CA VAL A 217 54.52 -31.64 5.93
C VAL A 217 54.51 -32.73 7.00
N SER A 218 53.53 -32.71 7.91
CA SER A 218 53.41 -33.75 8.95
C SER A 218 53.14 -35.14 8.35
N LEU A 219 52.26 -35.23 7.34
CA LEU A 219 51.93 -36.52 6.70
C LEU A 219 53.09 -37.06 5.88
N THR A 220 53.77 -36.20 5.11
CA THR A 220 54.94 -36.62 4.31
C THR A 220 56.09 -37.09 5.18
N PHE A 221 56.36 -36.41 6.30
CA PHE A 221 57.37 -36.83 7.27
C PHE A 221 57.04 -38.19 7.90
N MET A 222 55.77 -38.41 8.26
CA MET A 222 55.33 -39.67 8.87
C MET A 222 55.43 -40.86 7.89
N ILE A 223 55.08 -40.65 6.61
CA ILE A 223 55.21 -41.66 5.56
C ILE A 223 56.68 -41.99 5.29
N TRP A 224 57.54 -40.98 5.25
CA TRP A 224 58.97 -41.18 5.08
C TRP A 224 59.57 -42.01 6.22
N TRP A 225 59.18 -41.74 7.46
CA TRP A 225 59.62 -42.50 8.64
C TRP A 225 59.07 -43.93 8.69
N MET A 226 57.93 -44.20 8.06
CA MET A 226 57.39 -45.56 7.98
C MET A 226 58.13 -46.43 6.94
N PHE A 227 58.64 -45.81 5.87
CA PHE A 227 59.29 -46.50 4.76
C PHE A 227 60.82 -46.58 4.89
N ALA A 228 61.43 -45.72 5.73
CA ALA A 228 62.85 -45.72 6.08
C ALA A 228 63.12 -46.56 7.33
#